data_AF-A0A2J6I585-F1
#
_entry.id   AF-A0A2J6I585-F1
#
_cell.length_a   1.000
_cell.length_b   1.000
_cell.length_c   1.000
_cell.angle_alpha   90.00
_cell.angle_beta   90.00
_cell.angle_gamma   90.00
#
_symmetry.space_group_name_H-M   'P 1'
#
loop_
_entity.id
_entity.type
_entity.pdbx_description
1 polymer ?
#
loop_
_entity_poly.entity_id
_entity_poly.type
_entity_poly.pdbx_seq_one_letter_code
_entity_poly.pdbx_strand_id
1 'polypeptide(L)'
;MEKVTQPLSIRIIYWFTTVIFWLFSLVGLLAIIFAIGMITGLLDNLQLHVGIPVAIDIVEKGTLDLNLYSKYISVEFVDMIGKAHFVDTPLIIGQIYGVFMIIMVLFVFFIIWEFRLFISNIYQGKYFDYFNINHLKRISYTLVAIWVFVAIYGYFQYFFIVLNLNFETLEFTMNVQTYPSILMFALFIWVLSHIFMKGLELENENKLTI
;
A
#
# COMPACT_ATOMS: atom_id res chain seq x y z
N MET A 1 -0.63 -38.78 -25.30
CA MET A 1 -1.08 -37.61 -24.51
C MET A 1 -0.48 -36.39 -25.16
N GLU A 2 -1.26 -35.61 -25.90
CA GLU A 2 -0.78 -34.34 -26.46
C GLU A 2 -0.38 -33.41 -25.32
N LYS A 3 0.87 -32.94 -25.31
CA LYS A 3 1.30 -31.87 -24.41
C LYS A 3 0.57 -30.61 -24.86
N VAL A 4 -0.53 -30.27 -24.18
CA VAL A 4 -1.17 -28.96 -24.33
C VAL A 4 -0.13 -27.91 -23.91
N THR A 5 0.53 -27.32 -24.90
CA THR A 5 1.52 -26.28 -24.68
C THR A 5 0.79 -25.00 -24.32
N GLN A 6 0.96 -24.53 -23.08
CA GLN A 6 0.40 -23.23 -22.66
C GLN A 6 0.81 -22.11 -23.62
N PRO A 7 -0.09 -21.17 -23.95
CA PRO A 7 0.21 -20.07 -24.84
C PRO A 7 1.36 -19.22 -24.28
N LEU A 8 2.13 -18.61 -25.19
CA LEU A 8 3.34 -17.85 -24.84
C LEU A 8 3.05 -16.72 -23.83
N SER A 9 1.89 -16.07 -23.93
CA SER A 9 1.45 -15.02 -23.00
C SER A 9 1.37 -15.53 -21.56
N ILE A 10 0.75 -16.69 -21.31
CA ILE A 10 0.62 -17.27 -19.97
C ILE A 10 2.00 -17.67 -19.42
N ARG A 11 2.88 -18.20 -20.26
CA ARG A 11 4.25 -18.55 -19.85
C ARG A 11 5.03 -17.32 -19.40
N ILE A 12 4.94 -16.22 -20.15
CA ILE A 12 5.58 -14.95 -19.82
C ILE A 12 5.03 -14.40 -18.51
N ILE A 13 3.71 -14.35 -18.35
CA ILE A 13 3.06 -13.85 -17.11
C ILE A 13 3.49 -14.69 -15.90
N TYR A 14 3.52 -16.01 -16.02
CA TYR A 14 3.96 -16.90 -14.95
C TYR A 14 5.42 -16.69 -14.56
N TRP A 15 6.32 -16.62 -15.56
CA TRP A 15 7.73 -16.36 -15.31
C TRP A 15 7.94 -15.00 -14.65
N PHE A 16 7.33 -13.94 -15.18
CA PHE A 16 7.40 -12.59 -14.64
C PHE A 16 6.90 -12.51 -13.20
N THR A 17 5.73 -13.11 -12.92
CA THR A 17 5.14 -13.17 -11.57
C THR A 17 6.07 -13.90 -10.59
N THR A 18 6.74 -14.96 -11.05
CA THR A 18 7.69 -15.72 -10.23
C THR A 18 8.94 -14.91 -9.91
N VAL A 19 9.50 -14.20 -10.90
CA VAL A 19 10.66 -13.31 -10.69
C VAL A 19 10.33 -12.20 -9.71
N ILE A 20 9.18 -11.53 -9.91
CA ILE A 20 8.69 -10.48 -9.00
C ILE A 20 8.54 -11.02 -7.58
N PHE A 21 7.94 -12.20 -7.42
CA PHE A 21 7.74 -12.80 -6.09
C PHE A 21 9.07 -12.96 -5.34
N TRP A 22 10.12 -13.48 -5.99
CA TRP A 22 11.42 -13.67 -5.34
C TRP A 22 12.12 -12.34 -5.03
N LEU A 23 12.02 -11.36 -5.94
CA LEU A 23 12.55 -10.03 -5.70
C LEU A 23 11.87 -9.38 -4.48
N PHE A 24 10.54 -9.43 -4.41
CA PHE A 24 9.78 -8.93 -3.26
C PHE A 24 10.08 -9.70 -1.98
N SER A 25 10.31 -11.01 -2.06
CA SER A 25 10.69 -11.81 -0.89
C SER A 25 12.05 -11.36 -0.34
N LEU A 26 13.02 -11.08 -1.21
CA LEU A 26 14.33 -10.57 -0.82
C LEU A 26 14.22 -9.17 -0.17
N VAL A 27 13.52 -8.25 -0.83
CA VAL A 27 13.31 -6.89 -0.31
C VAL A 27 12.50 -6.92 1.00
N GLY A 28 11.48 -7.77 1.09
CA GLY A 28 10.68 -7.95 2.30
C GLY A 28 11.50 -8.49 3.47
N LEU A 29 12.40 -9.43 3.22
CA LEU A 29 13.32 -9.94 4.25
C LEU A 29 14.26 -8.83 4.76
N LEU A 30 14.84 -8.03 3.85
CA LEU A 30 15.66 -6.88 4.24
C LEU A 30 14.85 -5.85 5.05
N ALA A 31 13.61 -5.57 4.65
CA ALA A 31 12.72 -4.67 5.37
C ALA A 31 12.37 -5.19 6.78
N ILE A 32 12.15 -6.50 6.94
CA ILE A 32 11.91 -7.12 8.25
C ILE A 32 13.17 -7.02 9.13
N ILE A 33 14.36 -7.32 8.59
CA ILE A 33 15.62 -7.17 9.34
C ILE A 33 15.80 -5.72 9.80
N PHE A 34 15.56 -4.76 8.91
CA PHE A 34 15.62 -3.34 9.25
C PHE A 34 14.61 -2.97 10.34
N ALA A 35 13.36 -3.41 10.22
CA ALA A 35 12.33 -3.16 11.22
C ALA A 35 12.64 -3.80 12.59
N ILE A 36 13.22 -5.00 12.61
CA ILE A 36 13.71 -5.63 13.85
C ILE A 36 14.86 -4.81 14.45
N GLY A 37 15.77 -4.29 13.61
CA GLY A 37 16.81 -3.36 14.04
C GLY A 37 16.25 -2.09 14.70
N MET A 38 15.17 -1.53 14.15
CA MET A 38 14.45 -0.39 14.75
C MET A 38 13.82 -0.75 16.10
N ILE A 39 13.22 -1.95 16.21
CA ILE A 39 12.54 -2.38 17.45
C ILE A 39 13.53 -2.66 18.58
N THR A 40 14.66 -3.28 18.24
CA THR A 40 15.69 -3.68 19.21
C THR A 40 16.65 -2.55 19.59
N GLY A 41 16.60 -1.43 18.86
CA GLY A 41 17.53 -0.31 19.07
C GLY A 41 18.95 -0.59 18.57
N LEU A 42 19.14 -1.60 17.71
CA LEU A 42 20.43 -1.93 17.11
C LEU A 42 20.91 -0.88 16.08
N LEU A 43 20.02 0.00 15.65
CA LEU A 43 20.30 1.07 14.70
C LEU A 43 20.63 2.36 15.46
N ASP A 44 21.87 2.46 15.92
CA ASP A 44 22.37 3.70 16.54
C ASP A 44 22.28 4.87 15.55
N ASN A 45 21.79 6.02 16.02
CA ASN A 45 21.57 7.25 15.22
C ASN A 45 20.55 7.10 14.08
N LEU A 46 19.48 6.35 14.29
CA LEU A 46 18.39 6.23 13.32
C LEU A 46 17.75 7.61 13.02
N GLN A 47 17.75 8.00 11.75
CA GLN A 47 17.14 9.24 11.26
C GLN A 47 15.85 8.94 10.48
N LEU A 48 14.75 8.79 11.20
CA LEU A 48 13.46 8.41 10.61
C LEU A 48 12.84 9.61 9.88
N HIS A 49 12.49 9.39 8.61
CA HIS A 49 11.73 10.34 7.82
C HIS A 49 10.31 9.82 7.62
N VAL A 50 9.34 10.55 8.12
CA VAL A 50 7.94 10.15 8.15
C VAL A 50 7.10 11.17 7.40
N GLY A 51 6.26 10.72 6.46
CA GLY A 51 5.26 11.60 5.85
C GLY A 51 4.23 12.06 6.87
N ILE A 52 3.94 13.36 6.90
CA ILE A 52 2.87 13.92 7.73
C ILE A 52 1.54 13.64 7.02
N PRO A 53 0.55 13.00 7.67
CA PRO A 53 -0.65 12.53 7.00
C PRO A 53 -1.73 13.61 6.80
N VAL A 54 -1.42 14.86 7.17
CA VAL A 54 -2.33 16.01 7.10
C VAL A 54 -1.72 17.17 6.32
N ALA A 55 -2.59 18.02 5.80
CA ALA A 55 -2.18 19.29 5.21
C ALA A 55 -1.66 20.25 6.28
N ILE A 56 -0.57 20.93 5.94
CA ILE A 56 0.12 21.93 6.75
C ILE A 56 -0.12 23.29 6.09
N ASP A 57 -0.68 24.21 6.84
CA ASP A 57 -0.83 25.60 6.44
C ASP A 57 0.29 26.44 7.07
N ILE A 58 0.84 27.38 6.29
CA ILE A 58 1.87 28.30 6.79
C ILE A 58 1.21 29.65 7.03
N VAL A 59 1.29 30.15 8.27
CA VAL A 59 0.69 31.43 8.66
C VAL A 59 1.42 32.62 8.03
N GLU A 60 2.66 32.42 7.59
CA GLU A 60 3.52 33.42 6.97
C GLU A 60 3.12 33.68 5.50
N LYS A 61 2.95 34.97 5.16
CA LYS A 61 2.67 35.43 3.79
C LYS A 61 3.97 35.74 3.06
N GLY A 62 4.19 35.07 1.93
CA GLY A 62 5.29 35.37 1.00
C GLY A 62 4.92 36.47 0.00
N THR A 63 5.91 36.97 -0.72
CA THR A 63 5.72 37.92 -1.84
C THR A 63 6.24 37.32 -3.13
N LEU A 64 5.39 37.23 -4.14
CA LEU A 64 5.80 36.95 -5.52
C LEU A 64 6.23 38.26 -6.19
N ASP A 65 7.52 38.35 -6.52
CA ASP A 65 8.07 39.46 -7.29
C ASP A 65 7.91 39.19 -8.79
N LEU A 66 6.96 39.88 -9.41
CA LEU A 66 6.82 39.92 -10.85
C LEU A 66 7.64 41.09 -11.40
N ASN A 67 8.96 40.90 -11.46
CA ASN A 67 9.94 41.89 -11.95
C ASN A 67 9.56 42.54 -13.31
N LEU A 68 8.79 41.83 -14.14
CA LEU A 68 8.29 42.32 -15.44
C LEU A 68 7.21 43.42 -15.33
N TYR A 69 6.50 43.51 -14.21
CA TYR A 69 5.38 44.45 -14.01
C TYR A 69 5.54 45.33 -12.77
N SER A 70 6.69 45.31 -12.09
CA SER A 70 6.95 46.05 -10.84
C SER A 70 5.83 45.88 -9.80
N LYS A 71 5.25 44.67 -9.74
CA LYS A 71 4.09 44.37 -8.92
C LYS A 71 4.42 43.21 -8.00
N TYR A 72 4.27 43.46 -6.70
CA TYR A 72 4.35 42.42 -5.67
C TYR A 72 2.95 41.86 -5.42
N ILE A 73 2.83 40.54 -5.43
CA ILE A 73 1.60 39.84 -5.07
C ILE A 73 1.87 39.07 -3.78
N SER A 74 1.06 39.30 -2.75
CA SER A 74 1.08 38.47 -1.54
C SER A 74 0.61 37.08 -1.89
N VAL A 75 1.41 36.07 -1.54
CA VAL A 75 1.10 34.65 -1.74
C VAL A 75 1.13 33.95 -0.40
N GLU A 76 0.28 32.95 -0.24
CA GLU A 76 0.22 32.08 0.93
C GLU A 76 0.29 30.63 0.47
N PHE A 77 0.93 29.78 1.27
CA PHE A 77 0.94 28.35 1.02
C PHE A 77 -0.33 27.75 1.60
N VAL A 78 -1.18 27.22 0.71
CA VAL A 78 -2.40 26.49 1.07
C VAL A 78 -2.15 25.01 0.83
N ASP A 79 -2.35 24.18 1.86
CA ASP A 79 -2.25 22.72 1.80
C ASP A 79 -0.87 22.15 1.40
N MET A 80 0.16 22.36 2.24
CA MET A 80 1.46 21.70 2.04
C MET A 80 1.46 20.27 2.61
N ILE A 81 2.09 19.35 1.87
CA ILE A 81 2.36 17.98 2.35
C ILE A 81 3.84 17.89 2.73
N GLY A 82 4.10 17.66 4.01
CA GLY A 82 5.45 17.63 4.57
C GLY A 82 5.94 16.24 4.98
N LYS A 83 7.22 16.15 5.31
CA LYS A 83 7.80 15.02 6.03
C LYS A 83 8.40 15.52 7.34
N ALA A 84 8.10 14.83 8.44
CA ALA A 84 8.79 15.02 9.70
C ALA A 84 10.11 14.24 9.67
N HIS A 85 11.20 14.91 10.04
CA HIS A 85 12.50 14.29 10.21
C HIS A 85 12.81 14.20 11.71
N PHE A 86 12.87 12.98 12.22
CA PHE A 86 13.26 12.71 13.60
C PHE A 86 14.79 12.56 13.65
N VAL A 87 15.46 13.63 14.09
CA VAL A 87 16.89 13.59 14.42
C VAL A 87 17.06 12.76 15.69
N ASP A 88 17.92 11.74 15.64
CA ASP A 88 18.15 10.77 16.72
C ASP A 88 16.84 10.17 17.25
N THR A 89 16.16 9.43 16.36
CA THR A 89 14.82 8.90 16.60
C THR A 89 14.75 8.16 17.94
N PRO A 90 13.90 8.62 18.87
CA PRO A 90 13.69 7.94 20.13
C PRO A 90 13.32 6.47 19.93
N LEU A 91 13.87 5.58 20.75
CA LEU A 91 13.66 4.13 20.64
C LEU A 91 12.18 3.74 20.56
N ILE A 92 11.33 4.40 21.36
CA ILE A 92 9.88 4.16 21.39
C ILE A 92 9.25 4.44 20.02
N ILE A 93 9.66 5.53 19.35
CA ILE A 93 9.19 5.87 18.01
C ILE A 93 9.68 4.81 17.02
N GLY A 94 10.98 4.45 17.07
CA GLY A 94 11.54 3.38 16.25
C GLY A 94 10.79 2.05 16.38
N GLN A 95 10.44 1.64 17.59
CA GLN A 95 9.67 0.42 17.88
C GLN A 95 8.29 0.43 17.23
N ILE A 96 7.55 1.52 17.40
CA ILE A 96 6.21 1.68 16.84
C ILE A 96 6.26 1.57 15.31
N TYR A 97 7.15 2.34 14.67
CA TYR A 97 7.30 2.33 13.21
C TYR A 97 7.80 0.99 12.67
N GLY A 98 8.69 0.31 13.41
CA GLY A 98 9.13 -1.04 13.06
C GLY A 98 7.97 -2.04 13.05
N VAL A 99 7.08 -1.98 14.04
CA VAL A 99 5.87 -2.83 14.08
C VAL A 99 4.94 -2.54 12.90
N PHE A 100 4.65 -1.25 12.62
CA PHE A 100 3.84 -0.87 11.45
C PHE A 100 4.46 -1.37 10.14
N MET A 101 5.79 -1.26 9.99
CA MET A 101 6.51 -1.73 8.82
C MET A 101 6.39 -3.25 8.64
N ILE A 102 6.56 -4.04 9.70
CA ILE A 102 6.41 -5.51 9.64
C ILE A 102 5.00 -5.89 9.20
N ILE A 103 3.97 -5.30 9.81
CA ILE A 103 2.56 -5.59 9.46
C ILE A 103 2.31 -5.26 7.98
N MET A 104 2.79 -4.12 7.50
CA MET A 104 2.64 -3.73 6.10
C MET A 104 3.36 -4.70 5.14
N VAL A 105 4.59 -5.11 5.47
CA VAL A 105 5.33 -6.10 4.68
C VAL A 105 4.58 -7.43 4.64
N LEU A 106 3.99 -7.89 5.74
CA LEU A 106 3.20 -9.12 5.78
C LEU A 106 1.97 -9.05 4.87
N PHE A 107 1.25 -7.92 4.86
CA PHE A 107 0.11 -7.73 3.97
C PHE A 107 0.53 -7.77 2.49
N VAL A 108 1.59 -7.04 2.12
CA VAL A 108 2.09 -7.03 0.74
C VAL A 108 2.58 -8.41 0.33
N PHE A 109 3.31 -9.10 1.20
CA PHE A 109 3.77 -10.47 0.96
C PHE A 109 2.60 -11.42 0.73
N PHE A 110 1.54 -11.35 1.55
CA PHE A 110 0.35 -12.16 1.40
C PHE A 110 -0.34 -11.92 0.04
N ILE A 111 -0.48 -10.67 -0.41
CA ILE A 111 -1.04 -10.35 -1.73
C ILE A 111 -0.22 -10.97 -2.85
N ILE A 112 1.10 -10.79 -2.83
CA ILE A 112 1.97 -11.32 -3.90
C ILE A 112 1.99 -12.85 -3.88
N TRP A 113 1.93 -13.46 -2.70
CA TRP A 113 1.81 -14.91 -2.54
C TRP A 113 0.51 -15.44 -3.15
N GLU A 114 -0.64 -14.87 -2.78
CA GLU A 114 -1.95 -15.24 -3.33
C GLU A 114 -2.01 -15.01 -4.85
N PHE A 115 -1.42 -13.90 -5.35
CA PHE A 115 -1.33 -13.63 -6.78
C PHE A 115 -0.45 -14.64 -7.52
N ARG A 116 0.68 -15.04 -6.93
CA ARG A 116 1.52 -16.10 -7.50
C ARG A 116 0.78 -17.43 -7.59
N LEU A 117 0.03 -17.81 -6.55
CA LEU A 117 -0.79 -19.03 -6.58
C LEU A 117 -1.86 -18.95 -7.67
N PHE A 118 -2.54 -17.80 -7.80
CA PHE A 118 -3.51 -17.56 -8.85
C PHE A 118 -2.92 -17.77 -10.26
N ILE A 119 -1.77 -17.16 -10.55
CA ILE A 119 -1.09 -17.29 -11.86
C ILE A 119 -0.55 -18.71 -12.08
N SER A 120 -0.06 -19.38 -11.02
CA SER A 120 0.38 -20.77 -11.10
C SER A 120 -0.77 -21.71 -11.49
N ASN A 121 -1.96 -21.50 -10.94
CA ASN A 121 -3.15 -22.27 -11.31
C ASN A 121 -3.56 -22.05 -12.76
N ILE A 122 -3.51 -20.79 -13.23
CA ILE A 122 -3.74 -20.45 -14.65
C ILE A 122 -2.73 -21.17 -15.55
N TYR A 123 -1.45 -21.18 -15.17
CA TYR A 123 -0.41 -21.90 -15.91
C TYR A 123 -0.65 -23.42 -15.97
N GLN A 124 -1.30 -23.99 -14.95
CA GLN A 124 -1.70 -25.41 -14.92
C GLN A 124 -3.02 -25.68 -15.68
N GLY A 125 -3.65 -24.66 -16.29
CA GLY A 125 -4.92 -24.79 -17.01
C GLY A 125 -6.17 -24.69 -16.14
N LYS A 126 -6.05 -24.34 -14.86
CA LYS A 126 -7.18 -24.14 -13.92
C LYS A 126 -7.63 -22.68 -13.93
N TYR A 127 -8.22 -22.24 -15.04
CA TYR A 127 -8.58 -20.85 -15.27
C TYR A 127 -9.71 -20.36 -14.35
N PHE A 128 -10.87 -21.00 -14.42
CA PHE A 128 -12.09 -20.65 -13.69
C PHE A 128 -12.46 -21.78 -12.72
N ASP A 129 -11.54 -22.12 -11.83
CA ASP A 129 -11.83 -23.01 -10.71
C ASP A 129 -12.25 -22.19 -9.49
N TYR A 130 -13.15 -22.72 -8.67
CA TYR A 130 -13.58 -22.15 -7.39
C TYR A 130 -12.36 -21.76 -6.54
N PHE A 131 -11.38 -22.66 -6.45
CA PHE A 131 -10.14 -22.42 -5.69
C PHE A 131 -9.35 -21.24 -6.26
N ASN A 132 -9.32 -21.11 -7.59
CA ASN A 132 -8.57 -20.04 -8.25
C ASN A 132 -9.23 -18.68 -8.07
N ILE A 133 -10.56 -18.62 -8.20
CA ILE A 133 -11.35 -17.40 -7.98
C ILE A 133 -11.24 -16.95 -6.51
N ASN A 134 -11.11 -17.88 -5.57
CA ASN A 134 -10.95 -17.56 -4.16
C ASN A 134 -9.64 -16.81 -3.86
N HIS A 135 -8.56 -17.03 -4.62
CA HIS A 135 -7.33 -16.24 -4.49
C HIS A 135 -7.58 -14.75 -4.78
N LEU A 136 -8.38 -14.42 -5.81
CA LEU A 136 -8.78 -13.04 -6.11
C LEU A 136 -9.62 -12.42 -4.97
N LYS A 137 -10.53 -13.19 -4.37
CA LYS A 137 -11.30 -12.74 -3.19
C LYS A 137 -10.39 -12.38 -2.01
N ARG A 138 -9.42 -13.25 -1.71
CA ARG A 138 -8.44 -13.01 -0.63
C ARG A 138 -7.57 -11.79 -0.88
N ILE A 139 -7.10 -11.58 -2.11
CA ILE A 139 -6.37 -10.36 -2.50
C ILE A 139 -7.23 -9.12 -2.24
N SER A 140 -8.49 -9.14 -2.68
CA SER A 140 -9.43 -8.04 -2.44
C SER A 140 -9.64 -7.76 -0.95
N TYR A 141 -9.95 -8.78 -0.14
CA TYR A 141 -10.13 -8.60 1.30
C TYR A 141 -8.86 -8.09 1.99
N THR A 142 -7.69 -8.52 1.52
CA THR A 142 -6.41 -8.02 2.04
C THR A 142 -6.20 -6.56 1.68
N LEU A 143 -6.56 -6.12 0.47
CA LEU A 143 -6.49 -4.71 0.08
C LEU A 143 -7.44 -3.84 0.91
N VAL A 144 -8.64 -4.33 1.23
CA VAL A 144 -9.54 -3.63 2.18
C VAL A 144 -8.89 -3.53 3.57
N ALA A 145 -8.28 -4.62 4.05
CA ALA A 145 -7.57 -4.61 5.33
C ALA A 145 -6.38 -3.62 5.33
N ILE A 146 -5.61 -3.54 4.24
CA ILE A 146 -4.55 -2.54 4.06
C ILE A 146 -5.13 -1.14 4.10
N TRP A 147 -6.25 -0.88 3.42
CA TRP A 147 -6.87 0.44 3.43
C TRP A 147 -7.29 0.87 4.84
N VAL A 148 -7.97 -0.02 5.59
CA VAL A 148 -8.32 0.22 6.99
C VAL A 148 -7.07 0.46 7.84
N PHE A 149 -6.03 -0.36 7.65
CA PHE A 149 -4.77 -0.23 8.37
C PHE A 149 -4.06 1.10 8.10
N VAL A 150 -4.00 1.54 6.85
CA VAL A 150 -3.42 2.84 6.45
C VAL A 150 -4.24 4.00 7.02
N ALA A 151 -5.57 3.90 7.03
CA ALA A 151 -6.43 4.91 7.65
C ALA A 151 -6.15 5.01 9.17
N ILE A 152 -6.11 3.87 9.88
CA ILE A 152 -5.76 3.82 11.30
C ILE A 152 -4.37 4.41 11.54
N TYR A 153 -3.39 4.06 10.71
CA TYR A 153 -2.03 4.59 10.79
C TYR A 153 -1.99 6.11 10.59
N GLY A 154 -2.76 6.66 9.64
CA GLY A 154 -2.86 8.10 9.42
C GLY A 154 -3.44 8.84 10.64
N TYR A 155 -4.53 8.32 11.22
CA TYR A 155 -5.07 8.88 12.47
C TYR A 155 -4.11 8.73 13.65
N PHE A 156 -3.44 7.59 13.77
CA PHE A 156 -2.41 7.37 14.78
C PHE A 156 -1.31 8.44 14.67
N GLN A 157 -0.78 8.67 13.48
CA GLN A 157 0.22 9.71 13.26
C GLN A 157 -0.31 11.11 13.58
N TYR A 158 -1.56 11.41 13.24
CA TYR A 158 -2.17 12.69 13.61
C TYR A 158 -2.20 12.89 15.13
N PHE A 159 -2.76 11.93 15.88
CA PHE A 159 -2.91 12.07 17.33
C PHE A 159 -1.59 11.99 18.11
N PHE A 160 -0.66 11.13 17.68
CA PHE A 160 0.59 10.90 18.42
C PHE A 160 1.71 11.85 18.01
N ILE A 161 1.78 12.26 16.75
CA ILE A 161 2.86 13.12 16.25
C ILE A 161 2.35 14.52 16.04
N VAL A 162 1.40 14.72 15.11
CA VAL A 162 1.01 16.06 14.66
C VAL A 162 0.51 16.94 15.80
N LEU A 163 -0.37 16.43 16.68
CA LEU A 163 -0.86 17.19 17.83
C LEU A 163 0.22 17.54 18.86
N ASN A 164 1.34 16.83 18.85
CA ASN A 164 2.47 17.08 19.76
C ASN A 164 3.60 17.86 19.10
N LEU A 165 3.48 18.18 17.80
CA LEU A 165 4.42 19.05 17.10
C LEU A 165 4.04 20.51 17.35
N ASN A 166 4.98 21.28 17.89
CA ASN A 166 4.85 22.73 18.01
C ASN A 166 5.83 23.39 17.05
N PHE A 167 5.29 24.13 16.09
CA PHE A 167 6.03 25.02 15.21
C PHE A 167 5.42 26.42 15.33
N GLU A 168 6.25 27.46 15.33
CA GLU A 168 5.79 28.83 15.54
C GLU A 168 4.95 29.36 14.36
N THR A 169 5.17 28.83 13.15
CA THR A 169 4.60 29.35 11.90
C THR A 169 3.75 28.35 11.13
N LEU A 170 3.58 27.13 11.64
CA LEU A 170 2.82 26.07 10.97
C LEU A 170 1.54 25.76 11.73
N GLU A 171 0.43 25.70 11.01
CA GLU A 171 -0.83 25.18 11.50
C GLU A 171 -1.13 23.83 10.83
N PHE A 172 -1.57 22.86 11.62
CA PHE A 172 -1.90 21.54 11.13
C PHE A 172 -3.42 21.37 11.08
N THR A 173 -3.93 21.02 9.90
CA THR A 173 -5.35 20.69 9.75
C THR A 173 -5.64 19.26 10.22
N MET A 174 -6.91 18.95 10.50
CA MET A 174 -7.37 17.57 10.78
C MET A 174 -7.64 16.77 9.50
N ASN A 175 -7.25 17.27 8.32
CA ASN A 175 -7.57 16.63 7.06
C ASN A 175 -6.62 15.46 6.76
N VAL A 176 -6.89 14.31 7.39
CA VAL A 176 -6.10 13.08 7.24
C VAL A 176 -6.36 12.42 5.88
N GLN A 177 -5.30 12.17 5.11
CA GLN A 177 -5.41 11.49 3.81
C GLN A 177 -5.70 9.99 3.98
N THR A 178 -6.79 9.51 3.36
CA THR A 178 -7.27 8.12 3.49
C THR A 178 -7.09 7.25 2.24
N TYR A 179 -6.41 7.75 1.20
CA TYR A 179 -6.08 7.01 -0.04
C TYR A 179 -7.20 6.11 -0.59
N PRO A 180 -8.36 6.66 -0.97
CA PRO A 180 -9.53 5.88 -1.40
C PRO A 180 -9.30 5.04 -2.65
N SER A 181 -8.26 5.32 -3.44
CA SER A 181 -7.88 4.54 -4.62
C SER A 181 -7.60 3.07 -4.29
N ILE A 182 -7.02 2.77 -3.13
CA ILE A 182 -6.76 1.38 -2.68
C ILE A 182 -8.09 0.64 -2.50
N LEU A 183 -9.07 1.28 -1.84
CA LEU A 183 -10.40 0.73 -1.63
C LEU A 183 -11.12 0.49 -2.96
N MET A 184 -11.05 1.45 -3.89
CA MET A 184 -11.64 1.31 -5.22
C MET A 184 -11.06 0.10 -5.97
N PHE A 185 -9.74 -0.09 -5.93
CA PHE A 185 -9.09 -1.24 -6.55
C PHE A 185 -9.48 -2.56 -5.87
N ALA A 186 -9.58 -2.56 -4.54
CA ALA A 186 -10.04 -3.71 -3.77
C ALA A 186 -11.46 -4.14 -4.16
N LEU A 187 -12.38 -3.18 -4.24
CA LEU A 187 -13.78 -3.41 -4.64
C LEU A 187 -13.88 -3.86 -6.09
N PHE A 188 -13.05 -3.32 -6.98
CA PHE A 188 -13.01 -3.77 -8.38
C PHE A 188 -12.63 -5.25 -8.49
N ILE A 189 -11.55 -5.68 -7.82
CA ILE A 189 -11.15 -7.10 -7.79
C ILE A 189 -12.24 -7.96 -7.13
N TRP A 190 -12.88 -7.43 -6.08
CA TRP A 190 -13.97 -8.12 -5.40
C TRP A 190 -15.15 -8.42 -6.33
N VAL A 191 -15.60 -7.41 -7.09
CA VAL A 191 -16.69 -7.54 -8.06
C VAL A 191 -16.30 -8.52 -9.16
N LEU A 192 -15.07 -8.41 -9.69
CA LEU A 192 -14.56 -9.32 -10.71
C LEU A 192 -14.58 -10.78 -10.23
N SER A 193 -14.15 -11.02 -8.99
CA SER A 193 -14.17 -12.35 -8.38
C SER A 193 -15.60 -12.90 -8.19
N HIS A 194 -16.58 -12.03 -7.92
CA HIS A 194 -17.99 -12.42 -7.84
C HIS A 194 -18.56 -12.79 -9.20
N ILE A 195 -18.27 -11.99 -10.23
CA ILE A 195 -18.70 -12.26 -11.60
C ILE A 195 -18.14 -13.61 -12.07
N PHE A 196 -16.85 -13.87 -11.85
CA PHE A 196 -16.25 -15.16 -12.22
C PHE A 196 -16.86 -16.33 -11.46
N MET A 197 -17.17 -16.16 -10.17
CA MET A 197 -17.83 -17.21 -9.38
C MET A 197 -19.23 -17.52 -9.92
N LYS A 198 -20.03 -16.49 -10.23
CA LYS A 198 -21.36 -16.68 -10.81
C LYS A 198 -21.31 -17.27 -12.22
N GLY A 199 -20.33 -16.89 -13.02
CA GLY A 199 -20.11 -17.51 -14.33
C GLY A 199 -19.84 -19.01 -14.23
N LEU A 200 -19.04 -19.43 -13.25
CA LEU A 200 -18.76 -20.84 -12.99
C LEU A 200 -20.00 -21.61 -12.51
N GLU A 201 -20.80 -21.02 -11.61
CA GLU A 201 -22.05 -21.62 -11.14
C GLU A 201 -23.02 -21.87 -12.31
N LEU A 202 -23.23 -20.87 -13.17
CA LEU A 202 -24.11 -20.98 -14.34
C LEU A 202 -23.62 -22.02 -15.36
N GLU A 203 -22.30 -22.14 -15.57
CA GLU A 203 -21.73 -23.17 -16.45
C GLU A 203 -21.99 -24.57 -15.90
N ASN A 204 -21.86 -24.75 -14.57
CA ASN A 204 -22.12 -26.03 -13.92
C ASN A 204 -23.60 -26.42 -13.97
N GLU A 205 -24.51 -25.46 -13.75
CA GLU A 205 -25.96 -25.68 -13.88
C GLU A 205 -26.33 -26.12 -15.31
N ASN A 206 -25.82 -25.42 -16.33
CA ASN A 206 -26.07 -25.77 -17.72
C ASN A 206 -25.54 -27.17 -18.09
N LYS A 207 -24.38 -27.59 -17.55
CA LYS A 207 -23.84 -28.95 -17.77
C LYS A 207 -24.69 -30.04 -17.12
N LEU A 208 -25.42 -29.73 -16.05
CA LEU A 208 -26.28 -30.67 -15.33
C LEU A 208 -27.70 -30.79 -15.92
N THR A 209 -28.03 -29.96 -16.91
CA THR A 209 -29.38 -29.88 -17.50
C THR A 209 -29.44 -30.55 -18.90
N ILE A 210 -28.36 -31.20 -19.34
CA ILE A 210 -28.28 -31.99 -20.59
C ILE A 210 -28.45 -33.48 -20.30
#